data_AF-A0A1F5K5R1-F1
#
_entry.id   AF-A0A1F5K5R1-F1
#
_cell.length_a   1.000
_cell.length_b   1.000
_cell.length_c   1.000
_cell.angle_alpha   90.00
_cell.angle_beta   90.00
_cell.angle_gamma   90.00
#
_symmetry.space_group_name_H-M   'P 1'
#
loop_
_entity.id
_entity.type
_entity.pdbx_description
1 polymer ?
#
loop_
_entity_poly.entity_id
_entity_poly.type
_entity_poly.pdbx_seq_one_letter_code
_entity_poly.pdbx_strand_id
1 'polypeptide(L)'
;MHRLLPLLLIAVLAVTLFYYLPARRFIVYKLGISGDLTTSCCSENEVSSSLGNFDEGANLAIFENQTVDYPKTSLAASFLKEPPDPKVLGTKNEAGEDKWIEVSLEQQKLRAWEGERIVMEFPISSGLWYPTPKGDFSIWYKTGYQRMKGGSKELGTYYDLPNVPNNMFFYKGFAIHGAYWHNNFGNPMSHGCVNAPLSQVEELFKWAGPVLADGKNYVRATDNNPGTRVFIH
;
A
#
# COMPACT_ATOMS: atom_id res chain seq x y z
N MET A 1 7.33 27.16 -47.89
CA MET A 1 7.41 27.28 -46.42
C MET A 1 6.23 26.64 -45.67
N HIS A 2 5.03 26.51 -46.24
CA HIS A 2 3.86 25.92 -45.54
C HIS A 2 3.86 24.39 -45.37
N ARG A 3 4.68 23.63 -46.11
CA ARG A 3 4.73 22.15 -45.99
C ARG A 3 5.47 21.65 -44.73
N LEU A 4 6.34 22.47 -44.15
CA LEU A 4 7.09 22.15 -42.93
C LEU A 4 6.37 22.62 -41.66
N LEU A 5 5.40 23.53 -41.78
CA LEU A 5 4.59 24.04 -40.68
C LEU A 5 3.89 22.93 -39.86
N PRO A 6 3.26 21.90 -40.46
CA PRO A 6 2.67 20.81 -39.67
C PRO A 6 3.72 19.97 -38.93
N LEU A 7 4.90 19.71 -39.52
CA LEU A 7 5.99 18.99 -38.87
C LEU A 7 6.57 19.78 -37.69
N LEU A 8 6.69 21.10 -37.84
CA LEU A 8 7.20 22.00 -36.81
C LEU A 8 6.19 22.14 -35.65
N LEU A 9 4.89 22.19 -35.95
CA LEU A 9 3.82 22.13 -34.95
C LEU A 9 3.83 20.81 -34.18
N ILE A 10 3.99 19.67 -34.86
CA ILE A 10 4.12 18.36 -34.20
C ILE A 10 5.36 18.32 -33.31
N ALA A 11 6.50 18.84 -33.77
CA ALA A 11 7.73 18.89 -32.98
C ALA A 11 7.59 19.78 -31.75
N VAL A 12 7.01 20.99 -31.88
CA VAL A 12 6.75 21.88 -30.75
C VAL A 12 5.78 21.24 -29.76
N LEU A 13 4.72 20.60 -30.24
CA LEU A 13 3.73 19.94 -29.38
C LEU A 13 4.32 18.72 -28.67
N ALA A 14 5.18 17.94 -29.34
CA ALA A 14 5.92 16.85 -28.72
C ALA A 14 6.90 17.35 -27.64
N VAL A 15 7.61 18.45 -27.91
CA VAL A 15 8.54 19.08 -26.97
C VAL A 15 7.79 19.64 -25.76
N THR A 16 6.68 20.36 -25.96
CA THR A 16 5.89 20.90 -24.84
C THR A 16 5.25 19.80 -24.02
N LEU A 17 4.75 18.71 -24.64
CA LEU A 17 4.22 17.56 -23.91
C LEU A 17 5.31 16.82 -23.13
N PHE A 18 6.52 16.76 -23.68
CA PHE A 18 7.69 16.18 -23.00
C PHE A 18 8.14 17.01 -21.80
N TYR A 19 8.05 18.35 -21.88
CA TYR A 19 8.35 19.24 -20.75
C TYR A 19 7.17 19.41 -19.79
N TYR A 20 5.96 19.00 -20.19
CA TYR A 20 4.80 18.94 -19.30
C TYR A 20 4.95 17.76 -18.33
N LEU A 21 5.40 18.07 -17.12
CA LEU A 21 5.76 17.10 -16.09
C LEU A 21 4.71 15.98 -15.89
N PRO A 22 3.38 16.24 -15.86
CA PRO A 22 2.38 15.19 -15.71
C PRO A 22 2.32 14.18 -16.86
N ALA A 23 2.58 14.61 -18.10
CA ALA A 23 2.66 13.69 -19.24
C ALA A 23 3.99 12.95 -19.26
N ARG A 24 5.10 13.68 -19.03
CA ARG A 24 6.45 13.11 -18.94
C ARG A 24 6.50 11.99 -17.90
N ARG A 25 6.05 12.25 -16.66
CA ARG A 25 6.08 11.27 -15.56
C ARG A 25 5.34 9.99 -15.96
N PHE A 26 4.13 10.10 -16.51
CA PHE A 26 3.32 8.94 -16.87
C PHE A 26 3.99 8.11 -17.97
N ILE A 27 4.54 8.76 -18.98
CA ILE A 27 5.22 8.10 -20.09
C ILE A 27 6.47 7.35 -19.60
N VAL A 28 7.33 7.99 -18.80
CA VAL A 28 8.61 7.36 -18.40
C VAL A 28 8.40 6.16 -17.47
N TYR A 29 7.41 6.20 -16.56
CA TYR A 29 7.07 5.05 -15.73
C TYR A 29 6.48 3.91 -16.57
N LYS A 30 5.54 4.22 -17.48
CA LYS A 30 4.92 3.21 -18.34
C LYS A 30 5.91 2.52 -19.28
N LEU A 31 6.96 3.24 -19.71
CA LEU A 31 8.03 2.71 -20.54
C LEU A 31 9.15 2.03 -19.74
N GLY A 32 9.11 2.06 -18.39
CA GLY A 32 10.16 1.48 -17.54
C GLY A 32 11.51 2.20 -17.60
N ILE A 33 11.52 3.47 -18.01
CA ILE A 33 12.73 4.31 -18.18
C ILE A 33 12.76 5.50 -17.20
N SER A 34 11.97 5.44 -16.13
CA SER A 34 11.90 6.51 -15.12
C SER A 34 13.21 6.69 -14.34
N GLY A 35 14.05 5.65 -14.26
CA GLY A 35 15.22 5.62 -13.39
C GLY A 35 14.86 5.53 -11.89
N ASP A 36 13.58 5.44 -11.56
CA ASP A 36 13.09 5.23 -10.20
C ASP A 36 13.19 3.74 -9.85
N LEU A 37 13.95 3.44 -8.80
CA LEU A 37 14.17 2.07 -8.31
C LEU A 37 13.09 1.62 -7.32
N THR A 38 12.08 2.46 -7.05
CA THR A 38 10.99 2.17 -6.13
C THR A 38 10.06 1.12 -6.73
N THR A 39 10.20 -0.12 -6.28
CA THR A 39 9.34 -1.24 -6.69
C THR A 39 8.17 -1.48 -5.74
N SER A 40 8.31 -1.09 -4.48
CA SER A 40 7.34 -1.32 -3.41
C SER A 40 7.47 -0.27 -2.32
N CYS A 41 6.56 -0.27 -1.34
CA CYS A 41 6.57 0.72 -0.27
C CYS A 41 7.78 0.61 0.68
N CYS A 42 8.41 -0.57 0.77
CA CYS A 42 9.65 -0.82 1.49
C CYS A 42 10.49 -1.87 0.74
N SER A 43 11.79 -1.99 1.02
CA SER A 43 12.59 -3.16 0.64
C SER A 43 12.40 -4.30 1.63
N GLU A 44 12.63 -5.55 1.20
CA GLU A 44 12.47 -6.73 2.04
C GLU A 44 13.35 -6.70 3.31
N ASN A 45 14.55 -6.11 3.21
CA ASN A 45 15.46 -5.93 4.34
C ASN A 45 14.91 -4.92 5.36
N GLU A 46 14.38 -3.78 4.90
CA GLU A 46 13.74 -2.78 5.77
C GLU A 46 12.56 -3.40 6.52
N VAL A 47 11.70 -4.13 5.80
CA VAL A 47 10.57 -4.84 6.39
C VAL A 47 11.03 -5.88 7.40
N SER A 48 12.07 -6.65 7.09
CA SER A 48 12.60 -7.68 7.99
C SER A 48 13.23 -7.12 9.27
N SER A 49 13.69 -5.87 9.25
CA SER A 49 14.28 -5.20 10.42
C SER A 49 13.28 -4.40 11.26
N SER A 50 12.11 -4.06 10.70
CA SER A 50 11.13 -3.19 11.35
C SER A 50 10.45 -3.90 12.53
N LEU A 51 10.31 -3.21 13.66
CA LEU A 51 9.59 -3.69 14.85
C LEU A 51 8.19 -3.09 14.97
N GLY A 52 7.71 -2.38 13.95
CA GLY A 52 6.35 -1.84 13.93
C GLY A 52 6.06 -0.70 14.91
N ASN A 53 7.09 -0.14 15.54
CA ASN A 53 6.92 0.89 16.57
C ASN A 53 6.51 2.24 15.98
N PHE A 54 5.68 2.97 16.72
CA PHE A 54 5.32 4.34 16.40
C PHE A 54 6.51 5.29 16.62
N ASP A 55 6.82 6.12 15.62
CA ASP A 55 7.86 7.15 15.68
C ASP A 55 7.28 8.46 16.24
N GLU A 56 7.43 8.68 17.54
CA GLU A 56 7.06 9.93 18.22
C GLU A 56 7.91 11.13 17.81
N GLY A 57 9.05 10.93 17.14
CA GLY A 57 9.89 12.01 16.62
C GLY A 57 9.41 12.54 15.27
N ALA A 58 8.59 11.77 14.54
CA ALA A 58 8.11 12.17 13.22
C ALA A 58 7.08 13.31 13.32
N ASN A 59 7.28 14.35 12.50
CA ASN A 59 6.41 15.53 12.46
C ASN A 59 6.11 16.02 11.03
N LEU A 60 6.62 15.34 10.00
CA LEU A 60 6.48 15.73 8.60
C LEU A 60 6.19 14.51 7.74
N ALA A 61 5.16 14.61 6.89
CA ALA A 61 4.85 13.65 5.85
C ALA A 61 4.90 14.33 4.48
N ILE A 62 5.50 13.65 3.50
CA ILE A 62 5.63 14.14 2.12
C ILE A 62 5.00 13.11 1.18
N PHE A 63 4.18 13.59 0.24
CA PHE A 63 3.59 12.79 -0.83
C PHE A 63 3.57 13.59 -2.13
N GLU A 64 4.00 13.00 -3.24
CA GLU A 64 4.14 13.66 -4.55
C GLU A 64 4.87 15.01 -4.47
N ASN A 65 6.03 15.04 -3.78
CA ASN A 65 6.83 16.25 -3.49
C ASN A 65 6.13 17.32 -2.62
N GLN A 66 4.93 17.08 -2.12
CA GLN A 66 4.18 18.04 -1.32
C GLN A 66 4.09 17.60 0.14
N THR A 67 4.17 18.56 1.06
CA THR A 67 3.82 18.30 2.45
C THR A 67 2.33 18.01 2.54
N VAL A 68 1.97 16.92 3.21
CA VAL A 68 0.58 16.53 3.45
C VAL A 68 0.24 16.63 4.93
N ASP A 69 -1.05 16.73 5.24
CA ASP A 69 -1.52 16.66 6.61
C ASP A 69 -1.14 15.32 7.23
N TYR A 70 -0.49 15.38 8.39
CA TYR A 70 0.02 14.22 9.10
C TYR A 70 -0.74 14.05 10.42
N PRO A 71 -1.75 13.16 10.49
CA PRO A 71 -2.64 13.04 11.63
C PRO A 71 -2.01 12.23 12.78
N LYS A 72 -0.84 12.66 13.26
CA LYS A 72 -0.02 11.96 14.26
C LYS A 72 -0.82 11.55 15.49
N THR A 73 -1.56 12.48 16.09
CA THR A 73 -2.33 12.25 17.32
C THR A 73 -3.42 11.20 17.11
N SER A 74 -4.13 11.25 15.97
CA SER A 74 -5.16 10.27 15.65
C SER A 74 -4.58 8.89 15.38
N LEU A 75 -3.41 8.82 14.72
CA LEU A 75 -2.69 7.57 14.48
C LEU A 75 -2.20 6.95 15.81
N ALA A 76 -1.62 7.76 16.70
CA ALA A 76 -1.21 7.32 18.03
C ALA A 76 -2.39 6.85 18.88
N ALA A 77 -3.56 7.50 18.78
CA ALA A 77 -4.75 7.09 19.52
C ALA A 77 -5.36 5.75 19.04
N SER A 78 -5.27 5.45 17.74
CA SER A 78 -5.70 4.14 17.20
C SER A 78 -4.85 2.99 17.76
N PHE A 79 -3.57 3.23 18.05
CA PHE A 79 -2.65 2.26 18.67
C PHE A 79 -3.09 1.79 20.06
N LEU A 80 -3.67 2.69 20.85
CA LEU A 80 -3.99 2.44 22.27
C LEU A 80 -5.30 1.67 22.46
N LYS A 81 -6.04 1.37 21.38
CA LYS A 81 -7.27 0.58 21.46
C LYS A 81 -6.89 -0.90 21.51
N GLU A 82 -7.25 -1.56 22.62
CA GLU A 82 -6.92 -2.98 22.84
C GLU A 82 -7.38 -3.87 21.67
N PRO A 83 -6.56 -4.88 21.30
CA PRO A 83 -6.94 -5.87 20.30
C PRO A 83 -8.07 -6.78 20.85
N PRO A 84 -8.99 -7.26 20.00
CA PRO A 84 -9.98 -8.27 20.38
C PRO A 84 -9.34 -9.66 20.62
N ASP A 85 -10.02 -10.48 21.44
CA ASP A 85 -9.63 -11.83 21.91
C ASP A 85 -9.03 -12.71 20.78
N PRO A 86 -7.79 -13.24 20.93
CA PRO A 86 -7.01 -13.86 19.85
C PRO A 86 -7.48 -15.27 19.41
N LYS A 87 -8.74 -15.66 19.65
CA LYS A 87 -9.21 -17.05 19.50
C LYS A 87 -9.42 -17.57 18.08
N VAL A 88 -9.05 -16.82 17.05
CA VAL A 88 -9.30 -17.21 15.65
C VAL A 88 -7.98 -17.45 14.92
N LEU A 89 -7.73 -18.70 14.51
CA LEU A 89 -6.57 -19.06 13.69
C LEU A 89 -6.50 -18.14 12.46
N GLY A 90 -5.30 -17.68 12.09
CA GLY A 90 -5.13 -16.68 11.02
C GLY A 90 -5.71 -17.08 9.65
N THR A 91 -5.97 -18.37 9.45
CA THR A 91 -6.46 -18.97 8.20
C THR A 91 -7.90 -19.46 8.24
N LYS A 92 -8.51 -19.60 9.42
CA LYS A 92 -9.87 -20.13 9.56
C LYS A 92 -10.67 -19.30 10.57
N ASN A 93 -11.98 -19.16 10.37
CA ASN A 93 -12.83 -18.52 11.37
C ASN A 93 -13.15 -19.47 12.54
N GLU A 94 -13.96 -19.02 13.52
CA GLU A 94 -14.37 -19.84 14.67
C GLU A 94 -15.11 -21.13 14.26
N ALA A 95 -15.80 -21.11 13.11
CA ALA A 95 -16.51 -22.26 12.55
C ALA A 95 -15.62 -23.20 11.71
N GLY A 96 -14.33 -22.89 11.54
CA GLY A 96 -13.39 -23.68 10.75
C GLY A 96 -13.41 -23.39 9.24
N GLU A 97 -14.14 -22.37 8.80
CA GLU A 97 -14.22 -21.93 7.40
C GLU A 97 -12.96 -21.16 7.01
N ASP A 98 -12.51 -21.30 5.76
CA ASP A 98 -11.29 -20.63 5.29
C ASP A 98 -11.47 -19.11 5.23
N LYS A 99 -10.46 -18.39 5.73
CA LYS A 99 -10.35 -16.93 5.63
C LYS A 99 -9.33 -16.55 4.57
N TRP A 100 -9.72 -15.64 3.68
CA TRP A 100 -8.82 -15.13 2.65
C TRP A 100 -9.21 -13.73 2.20
N ILE A 101 -8.26 -13.03 1.59
CA ILE A 101 -8.41 -11.68 1.05
C ILE A 101 -8.34 -11.75 -0.46
N GLU A 102 -9.30 -11.13 -1.13
CA GLU A 102 -9.29 -10.88 -2.56
C GLU A 102 -8.95 -9.41 -2.81
N VAL A 103 -8.03 -9.14 -3.73
CA VAL A 103 -7.77 -7.80 -4.25
C VAL A 103 -8.00 -7.82 -5.76
N SER A 104 -9.02 -7.10 -6.21
CA SER A 104 -9.26 -6.87 -7.63
C SER A 104 -8.61 -5.55 -8.07
N LEU A 105 -7.57 -5.66 -8.90
CA LEU A 105 -6.87 -4.53 -9.52
C LEU A 105 -7.68 -3.91 -10.65
N GLU A 106 -8.58 -4.64 -11.28
CA GLU A 106 -9.51 -4.04 -12.26
C GLU A 106 -10.56 -3.18 -11.56
N GLN A 107 -11.19 -3.71 -10.51
CA GLN A 107 -12.27 -3.02 -9.79
C GLN A 107 -11.75 -2.02 -8.74
N GLN A 108 -10.45 -2.05 -8.42
CA GLN A 108 -9.84 -1.32 -7.30
C GLN A 108 -10.60 -1.55 -5.99
N LYS A 109 -10.86 -2.82 -5.67
CA LYS A 109 -11.58 -3.24 -4.46
C LYS A 109 -10.86 -4.37 -3.74
N LEU A 110 -11.02 -4.38 -2.42
CA LEU A 110 -10.63 -5.49 -1.56
C LEU A 110 -11.90 -6.14 -0.99
N ARG A 111 -11.92 -7.47 -0.96
CA ARG A 111 -12.93 -8.27 -0.24
C ARG A 111 -12.25 -9.22 0.73
N ALA A 112 -12.75 -9.28 1.95
CA ALA A 112 -12.39 -10.31 2.92
C ALA A 112 -13.48 -11.37 2.96
N TRP A 113 -13.09 -12.63 2.88
CA TRP A 113 -13.97 -13.78 2.75
C TRP A 113 -13.84 -14.72 3.94
N GLU A 114 -14.97 -15.26 4.38
CA GLU A 114 -15.07 -16.41 5.28
C GLU A 114 -15.91 -17.48 4.59
N GLY A 115 -15.26 -18.56 4.14
CA GLY A 115 -15.87 -19.52 3.23
C GLY A 115 -16.33 -18.83 1.94
N GLU A 116 -17.65 -18.83 1.71
CA GLU A 116 -18.30 -18.21 0.53
C GLU A 116 -18.91 -16.84 0.84
N ARG A 117 -18.76 -16.33 2.06
CA ARG A 117 -19.37 -15.07 2.50
C ARG A 117 -18.35 -13.94 2.54
N ILE A 118 -18.69 -12.81 1.95
CA ILE A 118 -17.94 -11.57 2.09
C ILE A 118 -18.26 -10.96 3.46
N VAL A 119 -17.22 -10.71 4.27
CA VAL A 119 -17.35 -10.08 5.59
C VAL A 119 -16.91 -8.62 5.61
N MET A 120 -16.04 -8.23 4.68
CA MET A 120 -15.66 -6.83 4.44
C MET A 120 -15.51 -6.60 2.94
N GLU A 121 -16.00 -5.45 2.44
CA GLU A 121 -15.71 -4.96 1.09
C GLU A 121 -15.46 -3.45 1.14
N PHE A 122 -14.40 -2.98 0.51
CA PHE A 122 -14.11 -1.55 0.40
C PHE A 122 -13.21 -1.20 -0.80
N PRO A 123 -13.26 0.05 -1.30
CA PRO A 123 -12.36 0.50 -2.36
C PRO A 123 -10.92 0.63 -1.86
N ILE A 124 -9.96 0.37 -2.76
CA ILE A 124 -8.51 0.48 -2.50
C ILE A 124 -7.83 1.32 -3.59
N SER A 125 -6.54 1.64 -3.40
CA SER A 125 -5.69 2.20 -4.46
C SER A 125 -4.43 1.36 -4.60
N SER A 126 -4.31 0.66 -5.72
CA SER A 126 -3.16 -0.18 -6.06
C SER A 126 -2.08 0.58 -6.83
N GLY A 127 -1.06 -0.14 -7.31
CA GLY A 127 0.11 0.39 -8.00
C GLY A 127 -0.19 1.13 -9.29
N LEU A 128 0.06 2.45 -9.30
CA LEU A 128 0.06 3.30 -10.48
C LEU A 128 1.46 3.41 -11.09
N TRP A 129 2.46 3.69 -10.26
CA TRP A 129 3.85 3.95 -10.70
C TRP A 129 4.67 2.67 -10.83
N TYR A 130 4.33 1.67 -10.02
CA TYR A 130 4.84 0.31 -10.14
C TYR A 130 3.68 -0.67 -9.95
N PRO A 131 3.51 -1.68 -10.82
CA PRO A 131 2.34 -2.55 -10.76
C PRO A 131 2.31 -3.40 -9.48
N THR A 132 1.14 -3.49 -8.85
CA THR A 132 0.91 -4.48 -7.79
C THR A 132 1.01 -5.89 -8.38
N PRO A 133 1.81 -6.80 -7.81
CA PRO A 133 1.97 -8.14 -8.34
C PRO A 133 0.67 -8.94 -8.20
N LYS A 134 0.28 -9.61 -9.29
CA LYS A 134 -0.84 -10.57 -9.29
C LYS A 134 -0.34 -11.93 -8.82
N GLY A 135 -1.22 -12.70 -8.21
CA GLY A 135 -0.91 -14.05 -7.76
C GLY A 135 -1.59 -14.44 -6.46
N ASP A 136 -1.14 -15.58 -5.95
CA ASP A 136 -1.58 -16.14 -4.68
C ASP A 136 -0.46 -15.99 -3.65
N PHE A 137 -0.76 -15.29 -2.57
CA PHE A 137 0.21 -14.92 -1.53
C PHE A 137 -0.37 -15.25 -0.16
N SER A 138 0.46 -15.10 0.88
CA SER A 138 0.02 -15.10 2.27
C SER A 138 0.67 -13.94 2.99
N ILE A 139 -0.04 -13.36 3.96
CA ILE A 139 0.53 -12.31 4.82
C ILE A 139 1.67 -12.92 5.64
N TRP A 140 2.91 -12.62 5.27
CA TRP A 140 4.10 -13.18 5.91
C TRP A 140 4.57 -12.29 7.08
N TYR A 141 4.21 -11.01 7.06
CA TYR A 141 4.56 -10.08 8.13
C TYR A 141 3.54 -8.98 8.35
N LYS A 142 3.30 -8.66 9.62
CA LYS A 142 2.47 -7.52 10.02
C LYS A 142 3.24 -6.56 10.90
N THR A 143 3.08 -5.27 10.66
CA THR A 143 3.58 -4.20 11.55
C THR A 143 2.51 -3.16 11.81
N GLY A 144 2.40 -2.72 13.06
CA GLY A 144 1.49 -1.66 13.48
C GLY A 144 1.79 -0.36 12.76
N TYR A 145 3.08 0.02 12.69
CA TYR A 145 3.54 1.18 11.94
C TYR A 145 4.74 0.87 11.07
N GLN A 146 4.89 1.61 9.97
CA GLN A 146 6.06 1.53 9.11
C GLN A 146 6.34 2.90 8.52
N ARG A 147 7.61 3.30 8.47
CA ARG A 147 7.99 4.44 7.63
C ARG A 147 8.24 3.97 6.22
N MET A 148 7.62 4.64 5.25
CA MET A 148 7.70 4.29 3.83
C MET A 148 8.27 5.47 3.05
N LYS A 149 9.31 5.22 2.26
CA LYS A 149 9.96 6.24 1.42
C LYS A 149 10.22 5.69 0.03
N GLY A 150 10.20 6.56 -0.97
CA GLY A 150 10.47 6.18 -2.34
C GLY A 150 10.01 7.25 -3.32
N GLY A 151 9.83 6.85 -4.56
CA GLY A 151 9.49 7.73 -5.67
C GLY A 151 10.66 8.61 -6.11
N SER A 152 10.40 9.47 -7.09
CA SER A 152 11.38 10.37 -7.68
C SER A 152 11.01 11.83 -7.46
N LYS A 153 11.95 12.60 -6.88
CA LYS A 153 11.78 14.05 -6.74
C LYS A 153 11.75 14.75 -8.10
N GLU A 154 12.52 14.25 -9.07
CA GLU A 154 12.54 14.80 -10.43
C GLU A 154 11.21 14.60 -11.14
N LEU A 155 10.55 13.45 -10.92
CA LEU A 155 9.30 13.10 -11.57
C LEU A 155 8.04 13.53 -10.80
N GLY A 156 8.22 14.14 -9.62
CA GLY A 156 7.11 14.59 -8.79
C GLY A 156 6.38 13.49 -8.02
N THR A 157 7.00 12.31 -7.86
CA THR A 157 6.38 11.13 -7.23
C THR A 157 6.98 10.79 -5.87
N TYR A 158 7.98 11.53 -5.42
CA TYR A 158 8.66 11.27 -4.14
C TYR A 158 7.69 11.35 -2.96
N TYR A 159 7.88 10.42 -2.02
CA TYR A 159 7.16 10.35 -0.77
C TYR A 159 8.10 9.97 0.39
N ASP A 160 7.77 10.49 1.58
CA ASP A 160 8.35 10.11 2.86
C ASP A 160 7.23 10.17 3.90
N LEU A 161 6.69 8.99 4.22
CA LEU A 161 5.47 8.83 4.98
C LEU A 161 5.81 8.13 6.30
N PRO A 162 5.90 8.86 7.43
CA PRO A 162 6.09 8.25 8.73
C PRO A 162 4.81 7.55 9.21
N ASN A 163 4.98 6.56 10.09
CA ASN A 163 3.89 5.92 10.83
C ASN A 163 2.70 5.49 9.95
N VAL A 164 3.00 4.89 8.78
CA VAL A 164 2.00 4.24 7.94
C VAL A 164 1.40 3.07 8.72
N PRO A 165 0.08 3.06 9.01
CA PRO A 165 -0.49 2.13 9.96
C PRO A 165 -0.92 0.81 9.31
N ASN A 166 -1.05 -0.24 10.13
CA ASN A 166 -1.75 -1.48 9.82
C ASN A 166 -1.21 -2.21 8.58
N ASN A 167 0.09 -2.44 8.56
CA ASN A 167 0.79 -2.99 7.40
C ASN A 167 0.70 -4.52 7.38
N MET A 168 0.17 -5.08 6.30
CA MET A 168 0.08 -6.52 6.04
C MET A 168 0.91 -6.85 4.80
N PHE A 169 2.17 -7.23 5.00
CA PHE A 169 3.08 -7.60 3.92
C PHE A 169 2.73 -8.99 3.39
N PHE A 170 2.48 -9.09 2.08
CA PHE A 170 2.07 -10.34 1.43
C PHE A 170 3.13 -10.85 0.42
N TYR A 171 4.00 -9.98 -0.09
CA TYR A 171 5.06 -10.38 -1.01
C TYR A 171 6.24 -9.44 -0.90
N LYS A 172 7.41 -9.90 -0.41
CA LYS A 172 8.59 -9.05 -0.18
C LYS A 172 8.16 -7.74 0.53
N GLY A 173 8.49 -6.58 -0.03
CA GLY A 173 8.08 -5.27 0.50
C GLY A 173 6.69 -4.76 0.09
N PHE A 174 5.85 -5.57 -0.55
CA PHE A 174 4.48 -5.23 -0.92
C PHE A 174 3.51 -5.53 0.23
N ALA A 175 2.68 -4.56 0.57
CA ALA A 175 1.71 -4.67 1.66
C ALA A 175 0.33 -4.10 1.28
N ILE A 176 -0.68 -4.56 2.02
CA ILE A 176 -1.93 -3.83 2.21
C ILE A 176 -1.73 -2.96 3.47
N HIS A 177 -2.00 -1.66 3.40
CA HIS A 177 -1.81 -0.76 4.55
C HIS A 177 -2.72 0.47 4.48
N GLY A 178 -2.80 1.22 5.58
CA GLY A 178 -3.56 2.47 5.63
C GLY A 178 -2.89 3.59 4.87
N ALA A 179 -3.66 4.43 4.20
CA ALA A 179 -3.17 5.66 3.57
C ALA A 179 -3.86 6.89 4.15
N TYR A 180 -3.13 7.69 4.93
CA TYR A 180 -3.64 8.94 5.51
C TYR A 180 -3.45 10.16 4.60
N TRP A 181 -2.63 10.05 3.54
CA TRP A 181 -2.22 11.18 2.69
C TRP A 181 -3.14 11.44 1.49
N HIS A 182 -4.09 10.54 1.20
CA HIS A 182 -5.04 10.71 0.10
C HIS A 182 -6.36 9.96 0.35
N ASN A 183 -7.41 10.32 -0.39
CA ASN A 183 -8.71 9.65 -0.37
C ASN A 183 -9.14 9.09 -1.74
N ASN A 184 -8.20 8.90 -2.69
CA ASN A 184 -8.49 8.48 -4.07
C ASN A 184 -8.79 6.97 -4.22
N PHE A 185 -9.47 6.38 -3.25
CA PHE A 185 -9.80 4.96 -3.23
C PHE A 185 -10.77 4.62 -4.37
N GLY A 186 -10.54 3.49 -5.05
CA GLY A 186 -11.21 3.11 -6.29
C GLY A 186 -10.40 3.44 -7.54
N ASN A 187 -9.22 4.05 -7.39
CA ASN A 187 -8.28 4.34 -8.49
C ASN A 187 -6.85 3.96 -8.09
N PRO A 188 -5.99 3.49 -9.03
CA PRO A 188 -4.57 3.28 -8.75
C PRO A 188 -3.87 4.59 -8.34
N MET A 189 -2.98 4.52 -7.36
CA MET A 189 -2.26 5.70 -6.84
C MET A 189 -0.88 5.40 -6.25
N SER A 190 -0.55 4.14 -5.96
CA SER A 190 0.65 3.80 -5.18
C SER A 190 1.86 3.46 -6.05
N HIS A 191 2.99 3.18 -5.40
CA HIS A 191 4.19 2.55 -6.01
C HIS A 191 4.19 1.03 -5.82
N GLY A 192 3.02 0.39 -5.83
CA GLY A 192 2.86 -1.06 -5.85
C GLY A 192 2.06 -1.62 -4.67
N CYS A 193 2.15 -1.01 -3.49
CA CYS A 193 1.36 -1.44 -2.32
C CYS A 193 -0.14 -1.16 -2.49
N VAL A 194 -0.98 -1.84 -1.73
CA VAL A 194 -2.45 -1.68 -1.77
C VAL A 194 -2.86 -0.73 -0.66
N ASN A 195 -3.14 0.52 -1.03
CA ASN A 195 -3.57 1.55 -0.09
C ASN A 195 -5.04 1.35 0.25
N ALA A 196 -5.38 1.42 1.54
CA ALA A 196 -6.74 1.26 2.04
C ALA A 196 -7.15 2.41 2.97
N PRO A 197 -8.46 2.68 3.12
CA PRO A 197 -8.97 3.63 4.11
C PRO A 197 -8.57 3.22 5.53
N LEU A 198 -8.21 4.19 6.38
CA LEU A 198 -7.67 3.93 7.72
C LEU A 198 -8.57 3.05 8.60
N SER A 199 -9.88 3.33 8.64
CA SER A 199 -10.82 2.54 9.44
C SER A 199 -10.96 1.11 8.93
N GLN A 200 -11.07 0.94 7.61
CA GLN A 200 -11.28 -0.36 6.99
C GLN A 200 -10.06 -1.26 7.13
N VAL A 201 -8.85 -0.70 6.96
CA VAL A 201 -7.63 -1.48 7.12
C VAL A 201 -7.34 -1.82 8.58
N GLU A 202 -7.77 -1.00 9.54
CA GLU A 202 -7.65 -1.32 10.96
C GLU A 202 -8.47 -2.57 11.31
N GLU A 203 -9.72 -2.62 10.82
CA GLU A 203 -10.59 -3.80 10.99
C GLU A 203 -10.01 -5.02 10.28
N LEU A 204 -9.57 -4.87 9.03
CA LEU A 204 -8.92 -5.93 8.27
C LEU A 204 -7.66 -6.44 8.96
N PHE A 205 -6.84 -5.55 9.53
CA PHE A 205 -5.61 -5.92 10.23
C PHE A 205 -5.90 -6.70 11.51
N LYS A 206 -6.99 -6.40 12.23
CA LYS A 206 -7.41 -7.19 13.40
C LYS A 206 -7.94 -8.56 12.97
N TRP A 207 -8.70 -8.61 11.89
CA TRP A 207 -9.29 -9.84 11.36
C TRP A 207 -8.27 -10.79 10.72
N ALA A 208 -7.28 -10.25 10.01
CA ALA A 208 -6.30 -11.04 9.25
C ALA A 208 -5.19 -11.59 10.16
N GLY A 209 -4.79 -12.83 9.88
CA GLY A 209 -3.59 -13.44 10.42
C GLY A 209 -2.32 -12.95 9.72
N PRO A 210 -1.13 -13.14 10.31
CA PRO A 210 -0.93 -13.76 11.62
C PRO A 210 -1.46 -12.87 12.75
N VAL A 211 -2.03 -13.49 13.78
CA VAL A 211 -2.60 -12.74 14.92
C VAL A 211 -1.46 -12.08 15.70
N LEU A 212 -1.60 -10.76 15.90
CA LEU A 212 -0.65 -9.97 16.66
C LEU A 212 -0.92 -10.19 18.15
N ALA A 213 0.09 -10.64 18.90
CA ALA A 213 -0.04 -10.85 20.34
C ALA A 213 -0.14 -9.52 21.09
N ASP A 214 -0.81 -9.53 22.24
CA ASP A 214 -1.01 -8.35 23.07
C ASP A 214 0.32 -7.67 23.43
N GLY A 215 0.33 -6.34 23.34
CA GLY A 215 1.52 -5.52 23.59
C GLY A 215 2.66 -5.69 22.57
N LYS A 216 2.44 -6.41 21.47
CA LYS A 216 3.37 -6.47 20.33
C LYS A 216 2.91 -5.53 19.21
N ASN A 217 3.88 -5.02 18.46
CA ASN A 217 3.67 -4.11 17.34
C ASN A 217 3.97 -4.76 16.00
N TYR A 218 4.42 -6.01 16.02
CA TYR A 218 4.72 -6.78 14.82
C TYR A 218 4.53 -8.27 15.06
N VAL A 219 4.27 -9.01 13.98
CA VAL A 219 4.20 -10.47 14.01
C VAL A 219 4.56 -11.07 12.65
N ARG A 220 5.38 -12.13 12.66
CA ARG A 220 5.75 -12.92 11.48
C ARG A 220 4.90 -14.18 11.39
N ALA A 221 4.60 -14.59 10.16
CA ALA A 221 4.01 -15.88 9.91
C ALA A 221 4.97 -17.01 10.31
N THR A 222 4.41 -18.12 10.74
CA THR A 222 5.12 -19.38 11.05
C THR A 222 4.31 -20.55 10.50
N ASP A 223 4.86 -21.75 10.48
CA ASP A 223 4.13 -22.94 9.99
C ASP A 223 2.80 -23.17 10.76
N ASN A 224 2.77 -22.81 12.05
CA ASN A 224 1.58 -22.91 12.91
C ASN A 224 0.70 -21.65 12.88
N ASN A 225 1.15 -20.57 12.24
CA ASN A 225 0.42 -19.31 12.08
C ASN A 225 0.76 -18.69 10.71
N PRO A 226 0.36 -19.32 9.59
CA PRO A 226 0.92 -19.05 8.26
C PRO A 226 0.45 -17.73 7.63
N GLY A 227 -0.38 -16.96 8.33
CA GLY A 227 -0.99 -15.73 7.84
C GLY A 227 -2.18 -15.96 6.92
N THR A 228 -3.00 -14.92 6.75
CA THR A 228 -4.16 -15.00 5.85
C THR A 228 -3.71 -14.99 4.40
N ARG A 229 -4.32 -15.85 3.57
CA ARG A 229 -4.10 -15.90 2.12
C ARG A 229 -4.59 -14.61 1.47
N VAL A 230 -3.85 -14.11 0.48
CA VAL A 230 -4.15 -12.92 -0.32
C VAL A 230 -4.08 -13.28 -1.79
N PHE A 231 -5.22 -13.25 -2.46
CA PHE A 231 -5.34 -13.48 -3.89
C PHE A 231 -5.51 -12.15 -4.63
N ILE A 232 -4.62 -11.86 -5.58
CA ILE A 232 -4.59 -10.58 -6.30
C ILE A 232 -4.75 -10.84 -7.81
N HIS A 233 -5.75 -10.19 -8.43
CA HIS A 233 -6.07 -10.33 -9.86
C HIS A 233 -6.31 -9.01 -10.58
#